data_AF-A0A9J6DP14-F1
#
_entry.id   AF-A0A9J6DP14-F1
#
_cell.length_a   1.000
_cell.length_b   1.000
_cell.length_c   1.000
_cell.angle_alpha   90.00
_cell.angle_beta   90.00
_cell.angle_gamma   90.00
#
_symmetry.space_group_name_H-M   'P 1'
#
loop_
_entity.id
_entity.type
_entity.pdbx_description
1 polymer ?
#
loop_
_entity_poly.entity_id
_entity_poly.type
_entity_poly.pdbx_seq_one_letter_code
_entity_poly.pdbx_strand_id
1 'polypeptide(L)'
;MSRPKQCKSLTLERKVALIKEVEKASRSKSCIAKEFGIPLSTLSTVLKNKQKVLEGFEQSFSSKRKRIRASKFPDVEAALLLWLQNVRAANLAAHAMC
;
A
#
# COMPACT_ATOMS: atom_id res chain seq x y z
N MET A 1 -5.98 -19.36 -27.17
CA MET A 1 -5.18 -18.27 -26.56
C MET A 1 -6.09 -17.41 -25.67
N SER A 2 -6.01 -17.56 -24.35
CA SER A 2 -6.87 -16.78 -23.43
C SER A 2 -6.41 -15.33 -23.39
N ARG A 3 -7.34 -14.37 -23.55
CA ARG A 3 -7.04 -12.93 -23.53
C ARG A 3 -6.32 -12.57 -22.23
N PRO A 4 -5.21 -11.80 -22.25
CA PRO A 4 -4.60 -11.32 -21.02
C PRO A 4 -5.64 -10.49 -20.27
N LYS A 5 -6.13 -11.00 -19.13
CA LYS A 5 -7.01 -10.25 -18.23
C LYS A 5 -6.25 -9.02 -17.79
N GLN A 6 -6.79 -7.83 -18.05
CA GLN A 6 -6.23 -6.59 -17.54
C GLN A 6 -6.20 -6.63 -16.01
N CYS A 7 -5.03 -6.86 -15.43
CA CYS A 7 -4.84 -6.83 -14.00
C CYS A 7 -4.86 -5.38 -13.52
N LYS A 8 -6.00 -4.92 -13.01
CA LYS A 8 -6.08 -3.66 -12.28
C LYS A 8 -5.14 -3.75 -11.07
N SER A 9 -4.23 -2.79 -10.96
CA SER A 9 -3.32 -2.72 -9.81
C SER A 9 -4.12 -2.46 -8.54
N LEU A 10 -4.09 -3.41 -7.61
CA LEU A 10 -4.77 -3.32 -6.30
C LEU A 10 -4.02 -2.35 -5.38
N THR A 11 -4.78 -1.56 -4.62
CA THR A 11 -4.26 -0.74 -3.51
C THR A 11 -3.79 -1.63 -2.37
N LEU A 12 -2.92 -1.10 -1.49
CA LEU A 12 -2.47 -1.83 -0.31
C LEU A 12 -3.64 -2.18 0.60
N GLU A 13 -4.53 -1.22 0.86
CA GLU A 13 -5.78 -1.45 1.61
C GLU A 13 -6.57 -2.65 1.08
N ARG A 14 -6.80 -2.72 -0.24
CA ARG A 14 -7.57 -3.80 -0.86
C ARG A 14 -6.85 -5.14 -0.80
N LYS A 15 -5.51 -5.16 -0.84
CA LYS A 15 -4.72 -6.37 -0.62
C LYS A 15 -4.79 -6.84 0.83
N VAL A 16 -4.73 -5.93 1.80
CA VAL A 16 -4.86 -6.25 3.23
C VAL A 16 -6.26 -6.79 3.55
N ALA A 17 -7.32 -6.14 3.06
CA ALA A 17 -8.69 -6.62 3.22
C ALA A 17 -8.85 -8.05 2.67
N LEU A 18 -8.26 -8.31 1.51
CA LEU A 18 -8.26 -9.63 0.90
C LEU A 18 -7.49 -10.68 1.71
N ILE A 19 -6.36 -10.32 2.32
CA ILE A 19 -5.62 -11.22 3.23
C ILE A 19 -6.48 -11.55 4.45
N LYS A 20 -7.07 -10.53 5.09
CA LYS A 20 -7.94 -10.69 6.26
C LYS A 20 -9.16 -11.56 5.94
N GLU A 21 -9.77 -11.40 4.77
CA GLU A 21 -10.93 -12.19 4.38
C GLU A 21 -10.58 -13.66 4.15
N VAL A 22 -9.40 -13.95 3.59
CA VAL A 22 -8.90 -15.32 3.42
C VAL A 22 -8.56 -15.97 4.77
N GLU A 23 -8.05 -15.21 5.73
CA GLU A 23 -7.71 -15.72 7.07
C GLU A 23 -8.96 -15.89 7.95
N LYS A 24 -9.97 -15.02 7.80
CA LYS A 24 -11.22 -15.06 8.56
C LYS A 24 -12.21 -16.11 8.04
N ALA A 25 -12.31 -16.27 6.72
CA ALA A 25 -13.33 -17.11 6.11
C ALA A 25 -12.79 -18.50 5.74
N SER A 26 -13.44 -19.58 6.20
CA SER A 26 -13.26 -20.94 5.68
C SER A 26 -13.84 -21.13 4.26
N ARG A 27 -13.96 -20.05 3.48
CA ARG A 27 -14.49 -20.06 2.11
C ARG A 27 -13.41 -20.45 1.12
N SER A 28 -13.82 -21.00 -0.02
CA SER A 28 -12.86 -21.34 -1.08
C SER A 28 -12.19 -20.08 -1.65
N LYS A 29 -10.88 -20.16 -1.89
CA LYS A 29 -10.07 -19.09 -2.52
C LYS A 29 -10.66 -18.60 -3.85
N SER A 30 -11.32 -19.49 -4.58
CA SER A 30 -12.01 -19.17 -5.84
C SER A 30 -13.21 -18.24 -5.64
N CYS A 31 -14.01 -18.46 -4.59
CA CYS A 31 -15.15 -17.60 -4.26
C CYS A 31 -14.67 -16.18 -3.92
N ILE A 32 -13.66 -16.07 -3.05
CA ILE A 32 -13.07 -14.80 -2.65
C ILE A 32 -12.47 -14.07 -3.86
N ALA A 33 -11.76 -14.77 -4.75
CA ALA A 33 -11.21 -14.15 -5.96
C ALA A 33 -12.30 -13.57 -6.87
N LYS A 34 -13.44 -14.26 -7.03
CA LYS A 34 -14.59 -13.78 -7.82
C LYS A 34 -15.23 -12.55 -7.19
N GLU A 35 -15.46 -12.57 -5.88
CA GLU A 35 -16.05 -11.46 -5.12
C GLU A 35 -15.19 -10.19 -5.23
N PHE A 36 -13.87 -10.33 -5.12
CA PHE A 36 -12.94 -9.21 -5.24
C PHE A 36 -12.67 -8.79 -6.70
N GLY A 37 -13.18 -9.54 -7.68
CA GLY A 37 -13.03 -9.28 -9.11
C GLY A 37 -11.62 -9.51 -9.65
N ILE A 38 -10.87 -10.46 -9.07
CA ILE A 38 -9.46 -10.70 -9.38
C ILE A 38 -9.21 -12.13 -9.91
N PRO A 39 -8.16 -12.33 -10.72
CA PRO A 39 -7.70 -13.68 -11.06
C PRO A 39 -7.17 -14.43 -9.84
N LEU A 40 -7.37 -15.75 -9.81
CA LEU A 40 -6.85 -16.61 -8.74
C LEU A 40 -5.31 -16.55 -8.62
N SER A 41 -4.60 -16.40 -9.75
CA SER A 41 -3.14 -16.20 -9.75
C SER A 41 -2.71 -14.92 -9.02
N THR A 42 -3.52 -13.85 -9.10
CA THR A 42 -3.28 -12.60 -8.39
C THR A 42 -3.49 -12.79 -6.89
N LEU A 43 -4.57 -13.49 -6.50
CA LEU A 43 -4.82 -13.84 -5.10
C LEU A 43 -3.63 -14.62 -4.51
N SER A 44 -3.18 -15.68 -5.19
CA SER A 44 -2.04 -16.48 -4.77
C SER A 44 -0.76 -15.65 -4.61
N THR A 45 -0.50 -14.72 -5.54
CA THR A 45 0.67 -13.84 -5.49
C THR A 45 0.62 -12.87 -4.31
N VAL A 46 -0.58 -12.33 -4.01
CA VAL A 46 -0.79 -11.46 -2.84
C VAL A 46 -0.56 -12.23 -1.55
N LEU A 47 -1.12 -13.44 -1.43
CA LEU A 47 -0.94 -14.30 -0.26
C LEU A 47 0.52 -14.74 -0.06
N LYS A 48 1.24 -15.05 -1.15
CA LYS A 48 2.69 -15.37 -1.09
C LYS A 48 3.51 -14.20 -0.53
N ASN A 49 3.11 -12.96 -0.84
CA ASN A 49 3.80 -11.75 -0.39
C ASN A 49 3.10 -11.10 0.81
N LYS A 50 2.30 -11.84 1.59
CA LYS A 50 1.45 -11.28 2.65
C LYS A 50 2.20 -10.38 3.63
N GLN A 51 3.38 -10.81 4.08
CA GLN A 51 4.18 -10.09 5.07
C GLN A 51 4.61 -8.72 4.55
N LYS A 52 5.13 -8.67 3.33
CA LYS A 52 5.53 -7.41 2.66
C LYS A 52 4.35 -6.47 2.46
N VAL A 53 3.17 -7.00 2.16
CA VAL A 53 1.95 -6.20 1.99
C VAL A 53 1.50 -5.58 3.32
N LEU A 54 1.56 -6.34 4.42
CA LEU A 54 1.21 -5.85 5.75
C LEU A 54 2.22 -4.81 6.26
N GLU A 55 3.52 -5.13 6.23
CA GLU A 55 4.58 -4.18 6.61
C GLU A 55 4.52 -2.90 5.77
N GLY A 56 4.35 -3.05 4.46
CA GLY A 56 4.22 -1.91 3.56
C GLY A 56 2.92 -1.12 3.75
N PHE A 57 1.89 -1.69 4.37
CA PHE A 57 0.67 -0.96 4.74
C PHE A 57 0.90 -0.15 6.02
N GLU A 58 1.48 -0.76 7.05
CA GLU A 58 1.80 -0.09 8.32
C GLU A 58 2.82 1.04 8.15
N GLN A 59 3.84 0.84 7.32
CA GLN A 59 4.88 1.86 7.05
C GLN A 59 4.43 2.92 6.04
N SER A 60 3.29 2.72 5.35
CA SER A 60 2.84 3.66 4.31
C SER A 60 1.92 4.71 4.89
N PHE A 61 2.29 5.98 4.70
CA PHE A 61 1.43 7.14 5.00
C PHE A 61 0.13 7.19 4.16
N SER A 62 -0.02 6.31 3.15
CA SER A 62 -1.22 6.28 2.30
C SER A 62 -1.69 4.86 1.99
N SER A 63 -2.91 4.56 2.45
CA SER A 63 -3.64 3.30 2.19
C SER A 63 -3.97 3.09 0.70
N LYS A 64 -4.08 4.18 -0.05
CA LYS A 64 -4.40 4.19 -1.50
C LYS A 64 -3.20 3.84 -2.37
N ARG A 65 -1.99 3.77 -1.81
CA ARG A 65 -0.77 3.40 -2.54
C ARG A 65 -0.91 1.98 -3.11
N LYS A 66 -0.46 1.76 -4.35
CA LYS A 66 -0.59 0.47 -5.06
C LYS A 66 0.71 -0.34 -5.09
N ARG A 67 1.85 0.34 -5.00
CA ARG A 67 3.20 -0.22 -5.11
C ARG A 67 4.02 0.19 -3.90
N ILE A 68 4.69 -0.78 -3.29
CA ILE A 68 5.70 -0.53 -2.26
C ILE A 68 7.01 -0.32 -3.00
N ARG A 69 7.57 0.89 -2.91
CA ARG A 69 8.88 1.23 -3.45
C ARG A 69 9.71 1.80 -2.31
N ALA A 70 10.93 1.28 -2.15
CA ALA A 70 11.92 1.90 -1.30
C ALA A 70 12.46 3.17 -1.98
N SER A 71 12.85 4.15 -1.17
CA SER A 71 13.65 5.27 -1.66
C SER A 71 15.00 4.76 -2.17
N LYS A 72 15.54 5.44 -3.19
CA LYS A 72 16.92 5.20 -3.63
C LYS A 72 17.96 5.80 -2.67
N PHE A 73 17.57 6.84 -1.93
CA PHE A 73 18.44 7.61 -1.04
C PHE A 73 17.66 7.98 0.23
N PRO A 74 17.40 7.01 1.13
CA PRO A 74 16.55 7.22 2.30
C PRO A 74 17.09 8.33 3.21
N ASP A 75 18.41 8.45 3.37
CA ASP A 75 19.04 9.46 4.23
C ASP A 75 18.85 10.88 3.69
N VAL A 76 18.91 11.04 2.37
CA VAL A 76 18.68 12.33 1.70
C VAL A 76 17.22 12.74 1.82
N GLU A 77 16.29 11.80 1.61
CA GLU A 77 14.85 12.06 1.82
C GLU A 77 14.55 12.43 3.28
N ALA A 78 15.18 11.76 4.24
CA ALA A 78 15.03 12.07 5.67
C ALA A 78 15.55 13.48 6.00
N ALA A 79 16.75 13.84 5.52
CA ALA A 79 17.31 15.18 5.71
C ALA A 79 16.42 16.27 5.07
N LEU A 80 15.89 16.01 3.88
CA LEU A 80 14.99 16.95 3.19
C LEU A 80 13.65 17.11 3.94
N LEU A 81 13.08 16.03 4.46
CA LEU A 81 11.87 16.08 5.29
C LEU A 81 12.10 16.89 6.56
N LEU A 82 13.24 16.69 7.24
CA LEU A 82 13.60 17.44 8.44
C LEU A 82 13.75 18.94 8.13
N TRP A 83 14.45 19.28 7.05
CA TRP A 83 14.59 20.67 6.60
C TRP A 83 13.23 21.30 6.31
N LEU A 84 12.35 20.61 5.58
CA LEU A 84 11.01 21.10 5.24
C LEU A 84 10.15 21.33 6.50
N GLN A 85 10.23 20.43 7.48
CA GLN A 85 9.52 20.60 8.77
C GLN A 85 10.00 21.84 9.51
N ASN A 86 11.31 22.06 9.58
CA ASN A 86 11.90 23.22 10.23
C ASN A 86 11.49 24.53 9.55
N VAL A 87 11.54 24.59 8.22
CA VAL A 87 11.11 25.77 7.45
C VAL A 87 9.63 26.07 7.66
N ARG A 88 8.77 25.05 7.67
CA ARG A 88 7.33 25.23 7.93
C ARG A 88 7.05 25.72 9.34
N ALA A 89 7.75 25.19 10.35
CA ALA A 89 7.62 25.65 11.72
C ALA A 89 8.03 27.12 11.86
N ALA A 90 9.14 27.53 11.24
CA ALA A 90 9.59 28.92 11.23
C ALA A 90 8.63 29.86 10.49
N ASN A 91 8.06 29.42 9.35
CA ASN A 91 7.13 30.24 8.58
C ASN A 91 5.76 30.41 9.27
N LEU A 92 5.29 29.39 10.01
CA LEU A 92 4.09 29.51 10.86
C LEU A 92 4.32 30.47 12.03
N ALA A 93 5.52 30.48 12.61
CA ALA A 93 5.88 31.42 13.68
C ALA A 93 5.90 32.88 13.19
N ALA A 94 6.29 33.13 11.93
CA ALA A 94 6.29 34.46 11.34
C ALA A 94 4.88 35.00 11.03
N HIS A 95 3.91 34.13 10.72
CA HIS A 95 2.54 34.54 10.41
C HIS A 95 1.67 34.76 11.68
N ALA A 96 1.96 34.05 12.78
CA ALA A 96 1.21 34.18 14.03
C ALA A 96 1.60 35.42 14.88
N MET A 97 2.59 36.21 14.45
CA MET A 97 3.07 37.42 15.12
C MET A 97 2.70 38.73 14.38
N CYS A 98 1.66 38.70 13.53
CA CYS A 98 1.14 39.88 12.85
C CYS A 98 -0.34 40.11 13.17
#